data_AF-A0A091RLQ0-F1
#
_entry.id   AF-A0A091RLQ0-F1
#
_cell.length_a   1.000
_cell.length_b   1.000
_cell.length_c   1.000
_cell.angle_alpha   90.00
_cell.angle_beta   90.00
_cell.angle_gamma   90.00
#
_symmetry.space_group_name_H-M   'P 1'
#
loop_
_entity.id
_entity.type
_entity.pdbx_description
1 polymer ?
#
loop_
_entity_poly.entity_id
_entity_poly.type
_entity_poly.pdbx_seq_one_letter_code
_entity_poly.pdbx_strand_id
1 'polypeptide(L)' 'DKLWGGRFSGSTDPVLESLNASISFDQRLAKVDIQGSMAYAKALEKSGI' A
#
# COMPACT_ATOMS: atom_id res chain seq x y z
N ASP A 1 -12.27 6.25 -5.10
CA ASP A 1 -10.98 6.71 -5.63
C ASP A 1 -9.82 5.85 -5.15
N LYS A 2 -8.78 5.67 -5.97
CA LYS A 2 -7.61 4.83 -5.61
C LYS A 2 -6.76 5.50 -4.54
N LEU A 3 -6.27 4.72 -3.57
CA LEU A 3 -5.47 5.20 -2.43
C LEU A 3 -4.05 5.67 -2.82
N TRP A 4 -3.57 5.29 -4.00
CA TRP A 4 -2.21 5.59 -4.50
C TRP A 4 -2.22 6.46 -5.77
N GLY A 5 -3.23 7.34 -5.91
CA GLY A 5 -3.31 8.31 -6.99
C GLY A 5 -2.06 9.21 -7.08
N GLY A 6 -1.70 9.58 -8.30
CA GLY A 6 -0.46 10.32 -8.59
C GLY A 6 -0.65 11.44 -9.63
N ARG A 7 0.43 11.75 -10.36
CA ARG A 7 0.58 12.88 -11.29
C ARG A 7 -0.45 12.95 -12.44
N PHE A 8 -1.23 11.90 -12.68
CA PHE A 8 -2.20 11.84 -13.77
C PHE A 8 -3.59 12.27 -13.29
N SER A 9 -4.24 13.13 -14.06
CA SER A 9 -5.56 13.70 -13.74
C SER A 9 -6.75 12.88 -14.23
N GLY A 10 -6.51 11.77 -14.96
CA GLY A 10 -7.55 10.89 -15.51
C GLY A 10 -7.64 9.54 -14.80
N SER A 11 -8.71 8.79 -15.10
CA SER A 11 -8.84 7.40 -14.64
C SER A 11 -7.71 6.53 -15.21
N THR A 12 -7.21 5.60 -14.41
CA THR A 12 -6.24 4.60 -14.89
C THR A 12 -6.89 3.75 -15.98
N ASP A 13 -6.16 3.48 -17.05
CA ASP A 13 -6.57 2.49 -18.05
C ASP A 13 -6.75 1.10 -17.38
N PRO A 14 -7.84 0.35 -17.68
CA PRO A 14 -8.10 -0.94 -17.04
C PRO A 14 -7.01 -2.00 -17.29
N VAL A 15 -6.36 -1.98 -18.45
CA VAL A 15 -5.26 -2.89 -18.76
C VAL A 15 -4.08 -2.54 -17.88
N LEU A 16 -3.72 -1.25 -17.80
CA LEU A 16 -2.65 -0.78 -16.92
C LEU A 16 -2.92 -1.09 -15.44
N GLU A 17 -4.18 -1.01 -15.02
CA GLU A 17 -4.59 -1.38 -13.66
C GLU A 17 -4.38 -2.86 -13.36
N SER A 18 -4.83 -3.74 -14.25
CA SER A 18 -4.63 -5.18 -14.08
C SER A 18 -3.15 -5.58 -14.10
N LEU A 19 -2.33 -4.91 -14.93
CA LEU A 19 -0.90 -5.17 -15.02
C LEU A 19 -0.13 -4.72 -13.76
N ASN A 20 -0.55 -3.62 -13.11
CA ASN A 20 0.11 -3.10 -11.91
C ASN A 20 -0.39 -3.74 -10.60
N ALA A 21 -1.57 -4.39 -10.61
CA ALA A 21 -2.13 -4.99 -9.42
C ALA A 21 -1.29 -6.20 -8.96
N SER A 22 -0.68 -6.08 -7.78
CA SER A 22 0.15 -7.15 -7.20
C SER A 22 -0.56 -8.03 -6.17
N ILE A 23 -1.80 -7.70 -5.82
CA ILE A 23 -2.53 -8.34 -4.70
C ILE A 23 -2.67 -9.85 -4.85
N SER A 24 -2.79 -10.36 -6.08
CA SER A 24 -2.93 -11.79 -6.37
C SER A 24 -1.78 -12.64 -5.83
N PHE A 25 -0.59 -12.05 -5.65
CA PHE A 25 0.57 -12.71 -5.07
C PHE A 25 1.02 -12.10 -3.74
N ASP A 26 0.88 -10.78 -3.55
CA ASP A 26 1.33 -10.08 -2.34
C ASP A 26 0.45 -10.34 -1.12
N GLN A 27 -0.79 -10.84 -1.27
CA GLN A 27 -1.65 -11.18 -0.13
C GLN A 27 -0.98 -12.11 0.91
N ARG A 28 0.01 -12.92 0.49
CA ARG A 28 0.80 -13.76 1.40
C ARG A 28 1.64 -12.97 2.41
N LEU A 29 1.91 -11.70 2.12
CA LEU A 29 2.70 -10.79 2.94
C LEU A 29 1.88 -10.09 4.03
N ALA A 30 0.55 -10.25 4.06
CA ALA A 30 -0.32 -9.55 5.00
C ALA A 30 0.10 -9.71 6.48
N LYS A 31 0.59 -10.90 6.86
CA LYS A 31 1.06 -11.15 8.23
C LYS A 31 2.28 -10.30 8.61
N VAL A 32 3.24 -10.17 7.70
CA VAL A 32 4.45 -9.37 7.96
C VAL A 32 4.19 -7.88 7.83
N ASP A 33 3.23 -7.48 6.98
CA ASP A 33 2.77 -6.10 6.86
C ASP A 33 2.12 -5.59 8.17
N ILE A 34 1.27 -6.40 8.80
CA ILE A 34 0.69 -6.09 10.12
C ILE A 34 1.78 -5.96 11.19
N GLN A 35 2.74 -6.88 11.21
CA GLN A 35 3.85 -6.84 12.17
C GLN A 35 4.71 -5.59 11.97
N GLY A 36 5.05 -5.25 10.72
CA GLY A 36 5.78 -4.05 10.36
C GLY A 36 5.03 -2.78 10.77
N SER A 37 3.73 -2.73 10.52
CA SER A 37 2.86 -1.62 10.91
C SER A 37 2.83 -1.40 12.42
N MET A 38 2.72 -2.48 13.22
CA MET A 38 2.79 -2.38 14.69
C MET A 38 4.16 -1.88 15.17
N ALA A 39 5.24 -2.34 14.56
CA ALA A 39 6.59 -1.88 14.90
C ALA A 39 6.78 -0.40 14.56
N TYR A 40 6.29 0.03 13.40
CA TYR A 40 6.36 1.42 12.96
C TYR A 40 5.53 2.34 13.85
N ALA A 41 4.31 1.94 14.23
CA ALA A 41 3.48 2.71 15.16
C ALA A 41 4.18 2.96 16.51
N LYS A 42 4.85 1.94 17.07
CA LYS A 42 5.67 2.09 18.29
C LYS A 42 6.87 3.02 18.08
N ALA A 43 7.47 2.99 16.90
CA ALA A 43 8.57 3.89 16.57
C ALA A 43 8.10 5.35 16.50
N LEU A 44 6.95 5.60 15.88
CA LEU A 44 6.33 6.93 15.83
C LEU A 44 6.01 7.47 17.22
N GLU A 45 5.37 6.65 18.07
CA GLU A 45 5.10 7.00 19.47
C GLU A 45 6.39 7.41 20.20
N LYS A 46 7.44 6.59 20.10
CA LYS A 46 8.74 6.87 20.72
C LYS A 46 9.39 8.16 20.18
N SER A 47 9.14 8.49 18.91
CA SER A 47 9.64 9.70 18.26
C SER A 47 8.77 10.94 18.53
N GLY A 48 7.62 10.80 19.19
CA GLY A 48 6.70 11.91 19.48
C GLY A 48 6.00 12.46 18.24
N ILE A 49 5.81 11.63 17.22
CA ILE A 49 5.03 11.94 16.00
C ILE A 49 3.59 11.48 16.18
#